data_AF-A0A6B3P7B6-F1
#
_entry.id   AF-A0A6B3P7B6-F1
#
_cell.length_a   1.000
_cell.length_b   1.000
_cell.length_c   1.000
_cell.angle_alpha   90.00
_cell.angle_beta   90.00
_cell.angle_gamma   90.00
#
_symmetry.space_group_name_H-M   'P 1'
#
loop_
_entity.id
_entity.type
_entity.pdbx_description
1 polymer ?
#
loop_
_entity_poly.entity_id
_entity_poly.type
_entity_poly.pdbx_seq_one_letter_code
_entity_poly.pdbx_strand_id
1 'polypeptide(L)'
;MDTWIIQLHRSTNEITFLAISALAAIIFCFWFIPIATDTMVNSAAGLAEKYLGKNQRTIVINSSTNNPELFLMLLSLSLGRLGGIATPLGSNFANIYLMFIVAPIIVIGKWVFLGKISNIKNFIEILNKEKMLFLWHFSMSLSMFAFATTAYWFITGESEFAPLPEVIDSRTLPWVIVGGITCLAGIFVFFLYEKQFKQKRPELFEDINADDYEASWWKFIVGTALLILLCYILNTLFIAWTEIYDDLLTKLFGDSIFAGLHYFLGSLISSLPETIVAVKNYERLTSPDLNTAMASASQSNMTNLGIGFLGSVLASLLLAIGINYQL
;
A
#
# COMPACT_ATOMS: atom_id res chain seq x y z
N MET A 1 12.34 -22.23 -2.00
CA MET A 1 12.28 -22.23 -0.51
C MET A 1 11.17 -23.19 -0.09
N ASP A 2 11.37 -24.18 0.79
CA ASP A 2 10.30 -25.17 1.09
C ASP A 2 9.20 -24.57 1.99
N THR A 3 8.23 -23.88 1.38
CA THR A 3 7.06 -23.32 2.09
C THR A 3 5.97 -24.38 2.24
N TRP A 4 5.09 -24.22 3.24
CA TRP A 4 3.91 -25.07 3.41
C TRP A 4 2.99 -25.07 2.17
N ILE A 5 3.02 -23.99 1.37
CA ILE A 5 2.27 -23.85 0.12
C ILE A 5 2.88 -24.71 -0.98
N ILE A 6 4.21 -24.74 -1.09
CA ILE A 6 4.90 -25.63 -2.02
C ILE A 6 4.72 -27.10 -1.62
N GLN A 7 4.70 -27.39 -0.32
CA GLN A 7 4.34 -28.73 0.17
C GLN A 7 2.89 -29.08 -0.17
N LEU A 8 1.95 -28.14 -0.04
CA LEU A 8 0.56 -28.33 -0.46
C LEU A 8 0.48 -28.66 -1.95
N HIS A 9 1.17 -27.90 -2.82
CA HIS A 9 1.25 -28.18 -4.25
C HIS A 9 1.81 -29.58 -4.53
N ARG A 10 2.92 -29.97 -3.89
CA ARG A 10 3.52 -31.30 -4.06
C ARG A 10 2.64 -32.45 -3.56
N SER A 11 1.79 -32.19 -2.56
CA SER A 11 0.88 -33.17 -1.96
C SER A 11 -0.48 -33.28 -2.68
N THR A 12 -0.78 -32.37 -3.60
CA THR A 12 -2.04 -32.29 -4.36
C THR A 12 -1.76 -32.33 -5.86
N ASN A 13 -2.79 -32.50 -6.70
CA ASN A 13 -2.60 -32.29 -8.14
C ASN A 13 -2.73 -30.80 -8.47
N GLU A 14 -2.21 -30.40 -9.63
CA GLU A 14 -2.16 -29.00 -10.08
C GLU A 14 -3.54 -28.33 -10.02
N ILE A 15 -4.58 -28.97 -10.56
CA ILE A 15 -5.95 -28.43 -10.59
C ILE A 15 -6.47 -28.16 -9.17
N THR A 16 -6.22 -29.06 -8.23
CA THR A 16 -6.66 -28.92 -6.83
C THR A 16 -5.93 -27.78 -6.15
N PHE A 17 -4.60 -27.66 -6.35
CA PHE A 17 -3.82 -26.56 -5.82
C PHE A 17 -4.30 -25.21 -6.36
N LEU A 18 -4.54 -25.11 -7.67
CA LEU A 18 -5.07 -23.92 -8.33
C LEU A 18 -6.43 -23.53 -7.75
N ALA A 19 -7.33 -24.49 -7.58
CA ALA A 19 -8.67 -24.24 -7.03
C ALA A 19 -8.64 -23.76 -5.58
N ILE A 20 -7.83 -24.39 -4.72
CA ILE A 20 -7.67 -23.98 -3.31
C ILE A 20 -7.07 -22.56 -3.24
N SER A 21 -6.03 -22.30 -4.03
CA SER A 21 -5.36 -21.01 -4.07
C SER A 21 -6.31 -19.90 -4.53
N ALA A 22 -7.07 -20.13 -5.60
CA ALA A 22 -8.05 -19.18 -6.12
C ALA A 22 -9.17 -18.91 -5.11
N LEU A 23 -9.69 -19.96 -4.47
CA LEU A 23 -10.72 -19.81 -3.44
C LEU A 23 -10.21 -19.02 -2.24
N ALA A 24 -8.99 -19.33 -1.76
CA ALA A 24 -8.36 -18.60 -0.67
C ALA A 24 -8.15 -17.13 -1.02
N ALA A 25 -7.63 -16.84 -2.22
CA ALA A 25 -7.45 -15.47 -2.70
C ALA A 25 -8.78 -14.71 -2.76
N ILE A 26 -9.85 -15.32 -3.28
CA ILE A 26 -11.18 -14.71 -3.32
C ILE A 26 -11.70 -14.41 -1.91
N ILE A 27 -11.67 -15.39 -1.01
CA ILE A 27 -12.16 -15.21 0.37
C ILE A 27 -11.37 -14.12 1.09
N PHE A 28 -10.05 -14.10 0.93
CA PHE A 28 -9.19 -13.17 1.64
C PHE A 28 -9.39 -11.75 1.09
N CYS A 29 -9.33 -11.57 -0.23
CA CYS A 29 -9.45 -10.26 -0.86
C CYS A 29 -10.85 -9.65 -0.73
N PHE A 30 -11.92 -10.45 -0.81
CA PHE A 30 -13.29 -9.91 -0.82
C PHE A 30 -13.99 -9.94 0.53
N TRP A 31 -13.54 -10.75 1.51
CA TRP A 31 -14.17 -10.82 2.83
C TRP A 31 -13.22 -10.47 3.97
N PHE A 32 -12.14 -11.22 4.15
CA PHE A 32 -11.34 -11.07 5.38
C PHE A 32 -10.52 -9.79 5.43
N ILE A 33 -9.84 -9.41 4.34
CA ILE A 33 -9.08 -8.15 4.28
C ILE A 33 -10.01 -6.94 4.42
N PRO A 34 -11.16 -6.86 3.74
CA PRO A 34 -12.13 -5.79 3.99
C PRO A 34 -12.58 -5.69 5.45
N ILE A 35 -12.93 -6.81 6.08
CA ILE A 35 -13.36 -6.81 7.50
C ILE A 35 -12.23 -6.34 8.42
N ALA A 36 -11.00 -6.84 8.21
CA ALA A 36 -9.84 -6.45 9.00
C ALA A 36 -9.49 -4.97 8.82
N THR A 37 -9.52 -4.50 7.56
CA THR A 37 -9.28 -3.09 7.20
C THR A 37 -10.33 -2.19 7.85
N ASP A 38 -11.62 -2.50 7.71
CA ASP A 38 -12.69 -1.72 8.32
C ASP A 38 -12.56 -1.67 9.85
N THR A 39 -12.27 -2.82 10.48
CA THR A 39 -12.10 -2.90 11.93
C THR A 39 -10.93 -2.02 12.40
N MET A 40 -9.81 -2.08 11.69
CA MET A 40 -8.62 -1.29 11.99
C MET A 40 -8.86 0.20 11.74
N VAL A 41 -9.31 0.57 10.54
CA VAL A 41 -9.45 1.96 10.08
C VAL A 41 -10.53 2.71 10.86
N ASN A 42 -11.68 2.08 11.12
CA ASN A 42 -12.73 2.72 11.91
C ASN A 42 -12.25 3.00 13.35
N SER A 43 -11.47 2.07 13.90
CA SER A 43 -10.89 2.22 15.23
C SER A 43 -9.81 3.29 15.27
N ALA A 44 -8.95 3.31 14.25
CA ALA A 44 -7.89 4.31 14.10
C ALA A 44 -8.47 5.72 13.95
N ALA A 45 -9.53 5.89 13.14
CA ALA A 45 -10.24 7.15 12.97
C ALA A 45 -10.87 7.64 14.29
N GLY A 46 -11.53 6.75 15.04
CA GLY A 46 -12.12 7.09 16.34
C GLY A 46 -11.06 7.47 17.38
N LEU A 47 -9.92 6.77 17.40
CA LEU A 47 -8.79 7.10 18.26
C LEU A 47 -8.15 8.45 17.87
N ALA A 48 -8.03 8.73 16.56
CA ALA A 48 -7.51 9.99 16.06
C ALA A 48 -8.37 11.17 16.52
N GLU A 49 -9.69 11.07 16.40
CA GLU A 49 -10.59 12.11 16.92
C GLU A 49 -10.41 12.32 18.43
N LYS A 50 -10.37 11.23 19.19
CA LYS A 50 -10.30 11.28 20.66
C LYS A 50 -9.01 11.93 21.18
N TYR A 51 -7.87 11.69 20.51
CA TYR A 51 -6.55 12.08 21.04
C TYR A 51 -5.81 13.13 20.20
N LEU A 52 -6.08 13.24 18.91
CA LEU A 52 -5.34 14.11 17.97
C LEU A 52 -6.22 15.19 17.33
N GLY A 53 -7.54 15.02 17.36
CA GLY A 53 -8.52 15.93 16.76
C GLY A 53 -9.07 15.44 15.43
N LYS A 54 -10.26 15.96 15.05
CA LYS A 54 -11.02 15.52 13.86
C LYS A 54 -10.24 15.67 12.56
N ASN A 55 -9.45 16.73 12.43
CA ASN A 55 -8.65 17.03 11.24
C ASN A 55 -7.49 16.04 10.98
N GLN A 56 -7.19 15.12 11.92
CA GLN A 56 -6.20 14.06 11.76
C GLN A 56 -6.80 12.72 11.33
N ARG A 57 -8.13 12.60 11.22
CA ARG A 57 -8.75 11.32 10.84
C ARG A 57 -8.26 10.82 9.49
N THR A 58 -8.27 11.66 8.45
CA THR A 58 -7.86 11.27 7.10
C THR A 58 -6.45 10.70 7.07
N ILE A 59 -5.49 11.38 7.71
CA ILE A 59 -4.10 10.92 7.76
C ILE A 59 -3.97 9.61 8.54
N VAL A 60 -4.65 9.47 9.68
CA VAL A 60 -4.58 8.24 10.48
C VAL A 60 -5.23 7.06 9.76
N ILE A 61 -6.38 7.28 9.10
CA ILE A 61 -7.06 6.28 8.26
C ILE A 61 -6.09 5.75 7.21
N ASN A 62 -5.53 6.64 6.39
CA ASN A 62 -4.70 6.25 5.25
C ASN A 62 -3.28 5.83 5.63
N SER A 63 -2.73 6.26 6.75
CA SER A 63 -1.44 5.76 7.23
C SER A 63 -1.56 4.38 7.88
N SER A 64 -2.72 4.06 8.46
CA SER A 64 -2.93 2.75 9.10
C SER A 64 -3.00 1.60 8.10
N THR A 65 -3.40 1.87 6.85
CA THR A 65 -3.44 0.85 5.79
C THR A 65 -2.07 0.32 5.42
N ASN A 66 -0.99 1.10 5.65
CA ASN A 66 0.40 0.72 5.40
C ASN A 66 1.04 -0.17 6.50
N ASN A 67 0.28 -0.59 7.50
CA ASN A 67 0.78 -1.48 8.57
C ASN A 67 1.36 -2.81 8.03
N PRO A 68 0.77 -3.46 7.00
CA PRO A 68 1.37 -4.62 6.35
C PRO A 68 2.75 -4.33 5.74
N GLU A 69 2.94 -3.20 5.05
CA GLU A 69 4.22 -2.80 4.47
C GLU A 69 5.28 -2.58 5.55
N LEU A 70 4.91 -1.92 6.66
CA LEU A 70 5.80 -1.75 7.80
C LEU A 70 6.25 -3.10 8.36
N PHE A 71 5.31 -4.03 8.53
CA PHE A 71 5.62 -5.36 9.03
C PHE A 71 6.53 -6.15 8.07
N LEU A 72 6.24 -6.13 6.77
CA LEU A 72 7.04 -6.81 5.76
C LEU A 72 8.46 -6.25 5.69
N MET A 73 8.61 -4.92 5.82
CA MET A 73 9.93 -4.26 5.89
C MET A 73 10.71 -4.72 7.12
N LEU A 74 10.10 -4.71 8.31
CA LEU A 74 10.74 -5.13 9.56
C LEU A 74 11.11 -6.63 9.53
N LEU A 75 10.22 -7.48 9.02
CA LEU A 75 10.46 -8.91 8.88
C LEU A 75 11.65 -9.16 7.94
N SER A 76 11.68 -8.48 6.79
CA SER A 76 12.77 -8.63 5.81
C SER A 76 14.12 -8.17 6.38
N LEU A 77 14.16 -7.04 7.09
CA LEU A 77 15.37 -6.60 7.80
C LEU A 77 15.82 -7.58 8.88
N SER A 78 14.88 -8.21 9.61
CA SER A 78 15.21 -9.23 10.61
C SER A 78 15.82 -10.51 10.01
N LEU A 79 15.54 -10.76 8.73
CA LEU A 79 16.10 -11.85 7.94
C LEU A 79 17.40 -11.46 7.20
N GLY A 80 17.93 -10.27 7.46
CA GLY A 80 19.16 -9.79 6.82
C GLY A 80 18.98 -9.35 5.37
N ARG A 81 17.75 -8.98 4.96
CA ARG A 81 17.42 -8.54 3.60
C ARG A 81 17.07 -7.05 3.53
N LEU A 82 17.82 -6.32 2.72
CA LEU A 82 17.60 -4.88 2.45
C LEU A 82 16.46 -4.63 1.46
N GLY A 83 16.11 -5.61 0.63
CA GLY A 83 14.90 -5.57 -0.21
C GLY A 83 13.60 -5.34 0.58
N GLY A 84 13.62 -5.46 1.91
CA GLY A 84 12.53 -5.01 2.78
C GLY A 84 12.21 -3.53 2.66
N ILE A 85 13.19 -2.68 2.36
CA ILE A 85 13.02 -1.23 2.16
C ILE A 85 12.44 -0.95 0.78
N ALA A 86 12.72 -1.82 -0.20
CA ALA A 86 12.18 -1.72 -1.55
C ALA A 86 10.66 -1.91 -1.59
N THR A 87 10.10 -2.80 -0.76
CA THR A 87 8.65 -3.08 -0.71
C THR A 87 7.78 -1.83 -0.49
N PRO A 88 7.97 -1.02 0.58
CA PRO A 88 7.18 0.19 0.76
C PRO A 88 7.45 1.25 -0.31
N LEU A 89 8.67 1.35 -0.84
CA LEU A 89 8.96 2.32 -1.90
C LEU A 89 8.23 1.96 -3.21
N GLY A 90 8.11 0.67 -3.50
CA GLY A 90 7.42 0.16 -4.68
C GLY A 90 5.91 0.25 -4.67
N SER A 91 5.29 0.13 -3.49
CA SER A 91 3.83 0.28 -3.39
C SER A 91 3.35 1.69 -3.72
N ASN A 92 4.24 2.69 -3.81
CA ASN A 92 3.88 4.04 -4.23
C ASN A 92 3.29 4.11 -5.65
N PHE A 93 3.77 3.28 -6.58
CA PHE A 93 3.19 3.20 -7.93
C PHE A 93 1.84 2.46 -7.91
N ALA A 94 1.79 1.34 -7.19
CA ALA A 94 0.57 0.55 -7.03
C ALA A 94 -0.58 1.39 -6.46
N ASN A 95 -0.32 2.20 -5.44
CA ASN A 95 -1.30 3.11 -4.85
C ASN A 95 -1.88 4.11 -5.86
N ILE A 96 -1.06 4.71 -6.74
CA ILE A 96 -1.55 5.62 -7.78
C ILE A 96 -2.51 4.87 -8.71
N TYR A 97 -2.08 3.72 -9.22
CA TYR A 97 -2.89 2.92 -10.12
C TYR A 97 -4.19 2.46 -9.46
N LEU A 98 -4.10 1.94 -8.24
CA LEU A 98 -5.23 1.40 -7.51
C LEU A 98 -6.25 2.48 -7.16
N MET A 99 -5.85 3.62 -6.60
CA MET A 99 -6.80 4.63 -6.12
C MET A 99 -7.42 5.47 -7.23
N PHE A 100 -6.67 5.76 -8.31
CA PHE A 100 -7.14 6.66 -9.38
C PHE A 100 -7.77 5.92 -10.57
N ILE A 101 -7.51 4.61 -10.72
CA ILE A 101 -8.04 3.81 -11.85
C ILE A 101 -8.89 2.65 -11.31
N VAL A 102 -8.31 1.76 -10.52
CA VAL A 102 -8.99 0.51 -10.12
C VAL A 102 -10.16 0.75 -9.20
N ALA A 103 -10.01 1.54 -8.13
CA ALA A 103 -11.08 1.82 -7.18
C ALA A 103 -12.30 2.50 -7.85
N PRO A 104 -12.14 3.54 -8.71
CA PRO A 104 -13.25 4.07 -9.49
C PRO A 104 -13.92 3.02 -10.39
N ILE A 105 -13.15 2.16 -11.06
CA ILE A 105 -13.70 1.07 -11.89
C ILE A 105 -14.52 0.08 -11.05
N ILE A 106 -14.02 -0.31 -9.87
CA ILE A 106 -14.72 -1.20 -8.93
C ILE A 106 -16.06 -0.58 -8.52
N VAL A 107 -16.04 0.70 -8.13
CA VAL A 107 -17.25 1.41 -7.66
C VAL A 107 -18.27 1.56 -8.78
N ILE A 108 -17.84 2.01 -9.96
CA ILE A 108 -18.72 2.14 -11.13
C ILE A 108 -19.27 0.77 -11.53
N GLY A 109 -18.43 -0.26 -11.60
CA GLY A 109 -18.83 -1.63 -11.92
C GLY A 109 -19.88 -2.15 -10.95
N LYS A 110 -19.67 -1.99 -9.64
CA LYS A 110 -20.63 -2.34 -8.59
C LYS A 110 -21.98 -1.65 -8.81
N TRP A 111 -21.98 -0.35 -9.12
CA TRP A 111 -23.22 0.38 -9.39
C TRP A 111 -23.90 -0.02 -10.70
N VAL A 112 -23.15 -0.37 -11.75
CA VAL A 112 -23.71 -0.92 -12.99
C VAL A 112 -24.42 -2.24 -12.70
N PHE A 113 -23.79 -3.17 -11.98
CA PHE A 113 -24.40 -4.46 -11.62
C PHE A 113 -25.63 -4.29 -10.71
N LEU A 114 -25.65 -3.28 -9.84
CA LEU A 114 -26.78 -2.96 -8.97
C LEU A 114 -27.84 -2.06 -9.61
N GLY A 115 -27.67 -1.65 -10.88
CA GLY A 115 -28.59 -0.74 -11.57
C GLY A 115 -28.64 0.70 -11.02
N LYS A 116 -27.65 1.12 -10.23
CA LYS A 116 -27.58 2.43 -9.56
C LYS A 116 -27.00 3.53 -10.45
N ILE A 117 -27.61 3.76 -11.62
CA ILE A 117 -27.12 4.72 -12.63
C ILE A 117 -27.07 6.17 -12.10
N SER A 118 -27.96 6.56 -11.20
CA SER A 118 -27.93 7.88 -10.54
C SER A 118 -26.63 8.11 -9.77
N ASN A 119 -26.09 7.08 -9.12
CA ASN A 119 -24.86 7.18 -8.34
C ASN A 119 -23.65 7.42 -9.24
N ILE A 120 -23.63 6.79 -10.42
CA ILE A 120 -22.57 7.03 -11.43
C ILE A 120 -22.60 8.48 -11.89
N LYS A 121 -23.79 9.04 -12.16
CA LYS A 121 -23.93 10.46 -12.52
C LYS A 121 -23.43 11.38 -11.41
N ASN A 122 -23.87 11.14 -10.17
CA ASN A 122 -23.45 11.93 -9.01
C ASN A 122 -21.93 11.83 -8.77
N PHE A 123 -21.33 10.66 -9.01
CA PHE A 123 -19.89 10.45 -8.91
C PHE A 123 -19.11 11.28 -9.93
N ILE A 124 -19.55 11.29 -11.19
CA ILE A 124 -18.94 12.13 -12.22
C ILE A 124 -19.13 13.62 -11.89
N GLU A 125 -20.30 14.00 -11.39
CA GLU A 125 -20.59 15.38 -10.99
C GLU A 125 -19.66 15.85 -9.86
N ILE A 126 -19.47 15.03 -8.81
CA ILE A 126 -18.59 15.41 -7.70
C ILE A 126 -17.11 15.42 -8.11
N LEU A 127 -16.66 14.49 -8.97
CA LEU A 127 -15.30 14.53 -9.52
C LEU A 127 -15.06 15.79 -10.35
N ASN A 128 -16.04 16.20 -11.17
CA ASN A 128 -15.94 17.42 -11.95
C ASN A 128 -15.94 18.68 -11.07
N LYS A 129 -16.77 18.69 -10.03
CA LYS A 129 -16.82 19.76 -9.02
C LYS A 129 -15.49 19.89 -8.27
N GLU A 130 -14.91 18.77 -7.86
CA GLU A 130 -13.67 18.69 -7.07
C GLU A 130 -12.44 18.34 -7.93
N LYS A 131 -12.42 18.72 -9.21
CA LYS A 131 -11.29 18.40 -10.11
C LYS A 131 -9.93 18.90 -9.61
N MET A 132 -9.90 20.03 -8.90
CA MET A 132 -8.65 20.56 -8.34
C MET A 132 -8.18 19.74 -7.15
N LEU A 133 -9.10 19.14 -6.38
CA LEU A 133 -8.78 18.18 -5.32
C LEU A 133 -8.14 16.93 -5.93
N PHE A 134 -8.75 16.39 -6.99
CA PHE A 134 -8.20 15.27 -7.75
C PHE A 134 -6.78 15.57 -8.24
N LEU A 135 -6.59 16.70 -8.94
CA LEU A 135 -5.29 17.09 -9.47
C LEU A 135 -4.25 17.29 -8.36
N TRP A 136 -4.66 17.80 -7.20
CA TRP A 136 -3.77 17.95 -6.05
C TRP A 136 -3.27 16.60 -5.55
N HIS A 137 -4.18 15.65 -5.24
CA HIS A 137 -3.78 14.32 -4.77
C HIS A 137 -2.97 13.57 -5.83
N PHE A 138 -3.37 13.63 -7.11
CA PHE A 138 -2.66 12.97 -8.18
C PHE A 138 -1.23 13.51 -8.33
N SER A 139 -1.07 14.85 -8.35
CA SER A 139 0.25 15.48 -8.43
C SER A 139 1.11 15.18 -7.20
N MET A 140 0.49 15.16 -6.01
CA MET A 140 1.19 14.83 -4.77
C MET A 140 1.66 13.37 -4.77
N SER A 141 0.82 12.43 -5.18
CA SER A 141 1.18 11.02 -5.28
C SER A 141 2.30 10.79 -6.28
N LEU A 142 2.27 11.46 -7.45
CA LEU A 142 3.38 11.42 -8.42
C LEU A 142 4.67 12.01 -7.84
N SER A 143 4.59 13.10 -7.08
CA SER A 143 5.76 13.65 -6.38
C SER A 143 6.33 12.66 -5.37
N MET A 144 5.48 12.02 -4.56
CA MET A 144 5.93 11.01 -3.58
C MET A 144 6.52 9.78 -4.27
N PHE A 145 5.97 9.38 -5.41
CA PHE A 145 6.52 8.31 -6.23
C PHE A 145 7.91 8.69 -6.76
N ALA A 146 8.10 9.91 -7.28
CA ALA A 146 9.42 10.36 -7.72
C ALA A 146 10.48 10.34 -6.60
N PHE A 147 10.11 10.75 -5.37
CA PHE A 147 10.99 10.61 -4.21
C PHE A 147 11.27 9.13 -3.88
N ALA A 148 10.28 8.25 -3.96
CA ALA A 148 10.45 6.83 -3.68
C ALA A 148 11.38 6.15 -4.68
N THR A 149 11.17 6.34 -5.98
CA THR A 149 12.04 5.79 -7.03
C THR A 149 13.47 6.31 -6.89
N THR A 150 13.65 7.59 -6.54
CA THR A 150 14.98 8.17 -6.32
C THR A 150 15.64 7.58 -5.07
N ALA A 151 14.91 7.45 -3.96
CA ALA A 151 15.41 6.83 -2.73
C ALA A 151 15.77 5.36 -2.94
N TYR A 152 14.92 4.62 -3.67
CA TYR A 152 15.16 3.24 -4.07
C TYR A 152 16.49 3.14 -4.82
N TRP A 153 16.67 3.94 -5.87
CA TRP A 153 17.91 3.92 -6.65
C TRP A 153 19.15 4.25 -5.82
N PHE A 154 19.06 5.16 -4.85
CA PHE A 154 20.17 5.40 -3.93
C PHE A 154 20.49 4.15 -3.10
N ILE A 155 19.49 3.48 -2.54
CA ILE A 155 19.66 2.34 -1.64
C ILE A 155 20.14 1.08 -2.38
N THR A 156 19.51 0.78 -3.51
CA THR A 156 19.70 -0.49 -4.23
C THR A 156 20.70 -0.37 -5.38
N GLY A 157 20.84 0.82 -5.95
CA GLY A 157 21.62 1.07 -7.16
C GLY A 157 20.95 0.70 -8.48
N GLU A 158 19.76 0.11 -8.40
CA GLU A 158 18.98 -0.35 -9.54
C GLU A 158 17.70 0.45 -9.69
N SER A 159 17.10 0.35 -10.87
CA SER A 159 15.71 0.78 -11.06
C SER A 159 14.78 -0.25 -10.42
N GLU A 160 13.68 0.20 -9.82
CA GLU A 160 12.64 -0.71 -9.33
C GLU A 160 11.99 -1.56 -10.43
N PHE A 161 12.14 -1.15 -11.69
CA PHE A 161 11.67 -1.87 -12.87
C PHE A 161 12.75 -2.72 -13.55
N ALA A 162 13.98 -2.74 -13.02
CA ALA A 162 15.04 -3.58 -13.54
C ALA A 162 14.87 -5.02 -13.03
N PRO A 163 15.20 -6.05 -13.84
CA PRO A 163 15.27 -7.41 -13.34
C PRO A 163 16.38 -7.48 -12.28
N LEU A 164 16.01 -7.83 -11.05
CA LEU A 164 16.96 -7.93 -9.93
C LEU A 164 17.81 -9.19 -10.11
N PRO A 165 19.16 -9.09 -10.17
CA PRO A 165 20.03 -10.26 -10.02
C PRO A 165 19.76 -11.00 -8.70
N GLU A 166 19.95 -12.32 -8.67
CA GLU A 166 19.71 -13.16 -7.48
C GLU A 166 20.51 -12.75 -6.24
N VAL A 167 21.64 -12.06 -6.42
CA VAL A 167 22.47 -11.52 -5.34
C VAL A 167 23.05 -10.18 -5.80
N ILE A 168 22.63 -9.10 -5.17
CA ILE A 168 23.29 -7.79 -5.29
C ILE A 168 23.93 -7.46 -3.94
N ASP A 169 25.20 -7.11 -3.94
CA ASP A 169 25.82 -6.54 -2.75
C ASP A 169 25.17 -5.20 -2.45
N SER A 170 24.69 -5.04 -1.21
CA SER A 170 24.12 -3.78 -0.75
C SER A 170 25.05 -2.61 -1.03
N ARG A 171 24.51 -1.47 -1.52
CA ARG A 171 25.31 -0.26 -1.62
C ARG A 171 25.84 0.15 -0.24
N THR A 172 26.98 0.83 -0.26
CA THR A 172 27.67 1.23 0.97
C THR A 172 26.79 2.13 1.85
N LEU A 173 27.06 2.13 3.16
CA LEU A 173 26.34 2.91 4.17
C LEU A 173 25.98 4.36 3.76
N PRO A 174 26.88 5.16 3.13
CA PRO A 174 26.54 6.51 2.69
C PRO A 174 25.34 6.57 1.74
N TRP A 175 25.17 5.58 0.86
CA TRP A 175 24.07 5.54 -0.10
C TRP A 175 22.74 5.22 0.57
N VAL A 176 22.73 4.31 1.56
CA VAL A 176 21.54 4.02 2.38
C VAL A 176 21.08 5.28 3.13
N ILE A 177 22.02 6.05 3.67
CA ILE A 177 21.73 7.32 4.36
C ILE A 177 21.14 8.35 3.38
N VAL A 178 21.72 8.50 2.18
CA VAL A 178 21.21 9.43 1.15
C VAL A 178 19.80 9.04 0.71
N GLY A 179 19.51 7.74 0.56
CA GLY A 179 18.17 7.24 0.31
C GLY A 179 17.18 7.62 1.42
N GLY A 180 17.56 7.41 2.68
CA GLY A 180 16.77 7.84 3.84
C GLY A 180 16.50 9.36 3.85
N ILE A 181 17.51 10.19 3.61
CA ILE A 181 17.35 11.65 3.51
C ILE A 181 16.39 12.03 2.39
N THR A 182 16.43 11.32 1.26
CA THR A 182 15.53 11.54 0.13
C THR A 182 14.07 11.25 0.51
N CYS A 183 13.81 10.14 1.22
CA CYS A 183 12.50 9.85 1.79
C CYS A 183 12.03 10.98 2.74
N LEU A 184 12.90 11.42 3.65
CA LEU A 184 12.58 12.49 4.60
C LEU A 184 12.26 13.82 3.90
N ALA A 185 12.97 14.16 2.84
CA ALA A 185 12.70 15.34 2.02
C ALA A 185 11.30 15.26 1.38
N GLY A 186 10.92 14.09 0.86
CA GLY A 186 9.57 13.85 0.32
C GLY A 186 8.48 14.02 1.38
N ILE A 187 8.66 13.45 2.58
CA ILE A 187 7.74 13.62 3.71
C ILE A 187 7.60 15.10 4.10
N PHE A 188 8.71 15.84 4.14
CA PHE A 188 8.68 17.27 4.45
C PHE A 188 7.90 18.07 3.41
N VAL A 189 8.14 17.81 2.11
CA VAL A 189 7.37 18.40 1.01
C VAL A 189 5.88 18.11 1.19
N PHE A 190 5.50 16.85 1.46
CA PHE A 190 4.11 16.48 1.70
C PHE A 190 3.48 17.31 2.83
N PHE A 191 4.09 17.38 4.00
CA PHE A 191 3.53 18.11 5.14
C PHE A 191 3.44 19.62 4.90
N LEU A 192 4.38 20.22 4.16
CA LEU A 192 4.30 21.63 3.79
C LEU A 192 3.04 21.92 2.96
N TYR A 193 2.78 21.09 1.95
CA TYR A 193 1.60 21.25 1.09
C TYR A 193 0.31 20.82 1.78
N GLU A 194 0.33 19.76 2.58
CA GLU A 194 -0.84 19.30 3.34
C GLU A 194 -1.28 20.38 4.33
N LYS A 195 -0.34 21.05 5.02
CA LYS A 195 -0.66 22.16 5.92
C LYS A 195 -1.36 23.30 5.19
N GLN A 196 -0.84 23.72 4.03
CA GLN A 196 -1.46 24.76 3.21
C GLN A 196 -2.84 24.33 2.69
N PHE A 197 -2.98 23.06 2.34
CA PHE A 197 -4.21 22.49 1.84
C PHE A 197 -5.30 22.44 2.93
N LYS A 198 -4.96 21.95 4.13
CA LYS A 198 -5.83 21.98 5.32
C LYS A 198 -6.27 23.41 5.69
N GLN A 199 -5.41 24.41 5.52
CA GLN A 199 -5.77 25.82 5.75
C GLN A 199 -6.75 26.38 4.72
N LYS A 200 -6.66 25.94 3.46
CA LYS A 200 -7.51 26.43 2.36
C LYS A 200 -8.87 25.74 2.29
N ARG A 201 -8.94 24.47 2.69
CA ARG A 201 -10.13 23.62 2.59
C ARG A 201 -10.34 22.81 3.90
N PRO A 202 -10.52 23.47 5.06
CA PRO A 202 -10.66 22.77 6.35
C PRO A 202 -11.88 21.84 6.40
N GLU A 203 -12.95 22.18 5.66
CA GLU A 203 -14.21 21.42 5.63
C GLU A 203 -14.01 19.99 5.10
N LEU A 204 -12.99 19.76 4.25
CA LEU A 204 -12.67 18.41 3.74
C LEU A 204 -12.11 17.46 4.81
N PHE A 205 -11.70 17.99 5.96
CA PHE A 205 -11.08 17.24 7.05
C PHE A 205 -11.97 17.21 8.30
N GLU A 206 -12.78 18.24 8.52
CA GLU A 206 -13.61 18.38 9.71
C GLU A 206 -15.01 17.76 9.55
N ASP A 207 -15.57 17.76 8.33
CA ASP A 207 -16.95 17.33 8.05
C ASP A 207 -17.07 15.83 7.74
N ILE A 208 -16.07 15.02 8.11
CA ILE A 208 -16.15 13.56 7.98
C ILE A 208 -17.13 13.03 9.03
N ASN A 209 -18.13 12.26 8.58
CA ASN A 209 -19.20 11.75 9.44
C ASN A 209 -18.65 10.97 10.65
N ALA A 210 -18.95 11.42 11.86
CA ALA A 210 -18.41 10.86 13.10
C ALA A 210 -19.10 9.54 13.49
N ASP A 211 -20.33 9.34 13.04
CA ASP A 211 -21.17 8.21 13.47
C ASP A 211 -20.66 6.85 12.97
N ASP A 212 -19.72 6.86 12.02
CA ASP A 212 -19.12 5.66 11.43
C ASP A 212 -17.91 5.12 12.23
N TYR A 213 -17.42 5.84 13.24
CA TYR A 213 -16.14 5.54 13.89
C TYR A 213 -16.26 5.28 15.39
N GLU A 214 -15.53 4.28 15.88
CA GLU A 214 -15.54 3.88 17.29
C GLU A 214 -14.11 3.85 17.83
N ALA A 215 -13.81 4.66 18.84
CA ALA A 215 -12.46 4.71 19.43
C ALA A 215 -12.15 3.45 20.25
N SER A 216 -11.37 2.51 19.68
CA SER A 216 -11.00 1.26 20.36
C SER A 216 -9.59 0.77 20.02
N TRP A 217 -8.69 0.82 21.01
CA TRP A 217 -7.33 0.27 20.86
C TRP A 217 -7.32 -1.23 20.60
N TRP A 218 -8.24 -1.98 21.22
CA TRP A 218 -8.32 -3.43 21.04
C TRP A 218 -8.70 -3.79 19.61
N LYS A 219 -9.75 -3.17 19.07
CA LYS A 219 -10.17 -3.39 17.67
C LYS A 219 -9.09 -2.93 16.69
N PHE A 220 -8.40 -1.82 16.97
CA PHE A 220 -7.25 -1.38 16.17
C PHE A 220 -6.14 -2.44 16.12
N ILE A 221 -5.72 -2.96 17.28
CA ILE A 221 -4.66 -3.98 17.37
C ILE A 221 -5.07 -5.28 16.68
N VAL A 222 -6.28 -5.78 16.96
CA VAL A 222 -6.78 -7.04 16.37
C VAL A 222 -6.96 -6.90 14.86
N GLY A 223 -7.53 -5.78 14.40
CA GLY A 223 -7.67 -5.47 12.97
C GLY A 223 -6.32 -5.42 12.27
N THR A 224 -5.34 -4.75 12.88
CA THR A 224 -3.96 -4.65 12.36
C THR A 224 -3.29 -6.02 12.29
N ALA A 225 -3.34 -6.81 13.36
CA ALA A 225 -2.72 -8.13 13.41
C ALA A 225 -3.33 -9.10 12.38
N LEU A 226 -4.66 -9.07 12.25
CA LEU A 226 -5.36 -9.87 11.25
C LEU A 226 -5.01 -9.43 9.83
N LEU A 227 -4.95 -8.12 9.58
CA LEU A 227 -4.59 -7.57 8.27
C LEU A 227 -3.17 -7.98 7.86
N ILE A 228 -2.20 -7.81 8.76
CA ILE A 228 -0.82 -8.26 8.57
C ILE A 228 -0.76 -9.75 8.23
N LEU A 229 -1.46 -10.59 9.00
CA LEU A 229 -1.49 -12.04 8.78
C LEU A 229 -2.05 -12.40 7.41
N LEU A 230 -3.17 -11.78 7.01
CA LEU A 230 -3.82 -12.04 5.73
C LEU A 230 -2.95 -11.60 4.54
N CYS A 231 -2.41 -10.38 4.59
CA CYS A 231 -1.48 -9.87 3.57
C CYS A 231 -0.21 -10.73 3.49
N TYR A 232 0.33 -11.18 4.62
CA TYR A 232 1.48 -12.09 4.67
C TYR A 232 1.17 -13.44 4.00
N ILE A 233 0.02 -14.05 4.29
CA ILE A 233 -0.39 -15.32 3.68
C ILE A 233 -0.58 -15.15 2.17
N LEU A 234 -1.27 -14.08 1.72
CA LEU A 234 -1.44 -13.81 0.29
C LEU A 234 -0.10 -13.57 -0.41
N ASN A 235 0.80 -12.80 0.20
CA ASN A 235 2.13 -12.56 -0.37
C ASN A 235 2.93 -13.88 -0.45
N THR A 236 2.84 -14.74 0.55
CA THR A 236 3.48 -16.07 0.53
C THR A 236 2.89 -16.96 -0.58
N LEU A 237 1.56 -16.92 -0.75
CA LEU A 237 0.87 -17.65 -1.82
C LEU A 237 1.31 -17.16 -3.19
N PHE A 238 1.41 -15.84 -3.36
CA PHE A 238 1.88 -15.21 -4.58
C PHE A 238 3.32 -15.62 -4.92
N ILE A 239 4.24 -15.55 -3.95
CA ILE A 239 5.64 -15.97 -4.12
C ILE A 239 5.73 -17.46 -4.50
N ALA A 240 4.97 -18.33 -3.82
CA ALA A 240 4.95 -19.75 -4.13
C ALA A 240 4.41 -20.02 -5.55
N TRP A 241 3.37 -19.29 -5.97
CA TRP A 241 2.85 -19.37 -7.33
C TRP A 241 3.89 -18.96 -8.37
N THR A 242 4.59 -17.85 -8.13
CA THR A 242 5.61 -17.39 -9.06
C THR A 242 6.80 -18.34 -9.11
N GLU A 243 7.15 -19.02 -8.01
CA GLU A 243 8.21 -20.04 -7.99
C GLU A 243 7.78 -21.32 -8.73
N ILE A 244 6.53 -21.76 -8.58
CA ILE A 244 6.01 -22.98 -9.24
C ILE A 244 5.85 -22.79 -10.74
N TYR A 245 5.38 -21.61 -11.16
CA TYR A 245 5.01 -21.32 -12.55
C TYR A 245 6.00 -20.40 -13.28
N ASP A 246 7.19 -20.19 -12.73
CA ASP A 246 8.21 -19.27 -13.27
C ASP A 246 8.47 -19.53 -14.77
N ASP A 247 8.81 -20.77 -15.13
CA ASP A 247 9.08 -21.18 -16.52
C ASP A 247 7.93 -20.85 -17.48
N LEU A 248 6.69 -20.97 -17.03
CA LEU A 248 5.51 -20.70 -17.83
C LEU A 248 5.28 -19.19 -17.97
N LEU A 249 5.34 -18.47 -16.85
CA LEU A 249 5.09 -17.02 -16.79
C LEU A 249 6.17 -16.25 -17.56
N THR A 250 7.43 -16.65 -17.39
CA THR A 250 8.59 -16.11 -18.10
C THR A 250 8.49 -16.35 -19.61
N LYS A 251 8.02 -17.53 -20.07
CA LYS A 251 7.76 -17.78 -21.50
C LYS A 251 6.60 -16.95 -22.06
N LEU A 252 5.57 -16.69 -21.28
CA LEU A 252 4.38 -15.97 -21.74
C LEU A 252 4.60 -14.46 -21.82
N PHE A 253 5.27 -13.88 -20.82
CA PHE A 253 5.43 -12.43 -20.70
C PHE A 253 6.84 -11.95 -21.09
N GLY A 254 7.85 -12.82 -21.02
CA GLY A 254 9.26 -12.44 -21.10
C GLY A 254 9.79 -11.95 -19.76
N ASP A 255 11.07 -12.20 -19.49
CA ASP A 255 11.74 -12.03 -18.18
C ASP A 255 11.51 -10.62 -17.60
N SER A 256 11.67 -9.58 -18.41
CA SER A 256 11.54 -8.19 -17.96
C SER A 256 10.11 -7.80 -17.61
N ILE A 257 9.11 -8.28 -18.37
CA ILE A 257 7.70 -8.00 -18.10
C ILE A 257 7.25 -8.80 -16.88
N PHE A 258 7.72 -10.04 -16.73
CA PHE A 258 7.41 -10.85 -15.57
C PHE A 258 8.01 -10.27 -14.29
N ALA A 259 9.26 -9.80 -14.30
CA ALA A 259 9.87 -9.13 -13.15
C ALA A 259 9.08 -7.87 -12.73
N GLY A 260 8.68 -7.04 -13.69
CA GLY A 260 7.84 -5.86 -13.44
C GLY A 260 6.45 -6.23 -12.91
N LEU A 261 5.80 -7.26 -13.47
CA LEU A 261 4.52 -7.77 -12.97
C LEU A 261 4.65 -8.39 -11.59
N HIS A 262 5.75 -9.07 -11.29
CA HIS A 262 5.99 -9.69 -10.00
C HIS A 262 6.10 -8.63 -8.91
N TYR A 263 6.92 -7.61 -9.15
CA TYR A 263 7.06 -6.45 -8.29
C TYR A 263 5.72 -5.73 -8.08
N PHE A 264 5.01 -5.45 -9.18
CA PHE A 264 3.74 -4.77 -9.15
C PHE A 264 2.67 -5.58 -8.39
N LEU A 265 2.49 -6.87 -8.69
CA LEU A 265 1.50 -7.73 -8.04
C LEU A 265 1.79 -7.94 -6.55
N GLY A 266 3.06 -8.09 -6.15
CA GLY A 266 3.45 -8.15 -4.74
C GLY A 266 3.08 -6.86 -3.99
N SER A 267 3.34 -5.71 -4.62
CA SER A 267 2.93 -4.41 -4.05
C SER A 267 1.41 -4.23 -4.03
N LEU A 268 0.67 -4.78 -5.00
CA LEU A 268 -0.80 -4.72 -5.04
C LEU A 268 -1.44 -5.44 -3.84
N ILE A 269 -0.88 -6.58 -3.40
CA ILE A 269 -1.42 -7.35 -2.26
C ILE A 269 -1.32 -6.54 -0.96
N SER A 270 -0.19 -5.84 -0.78
CA SER A 270 0.01 -4.98 0.38
C SER A 270 -0.84 -3.71 0.32
N SER A 271 -1.16 -3.20 -0.87
CA SER A 271 -2.03 -2.03 -1.10
C SER A 271 -3.54 -2.32 -1.25
N LEU A 272 -3.98 -3.55 -1.01
CA LEU A 272 -5.40 -3.90 -0.96
C LEU A 272 -6.19 -3.11 0.11
N PRO A 273 -5.67 -2.90 1.33
CA PRO A 273 -6.37 -2.15 2.37
C PRO A 273 -6.67 -0.70 1.94
N GLU A 274 -5.73 -0.01 1.30
CA GLU A 274 -5.90 1.32 0.69
C GLU A 274 -7.05 1.31 -0.30
N THR A 275 -7.10 0.29 -1.16
CA THR A 275 -8.13 0.17 -2.21
C THR A 275 -9.52 0.03 -1.58
N ILE A 276 -9.63 -0.74 -0.50
CA ILE A 276 -10.88 -0.91 0.23
C ILE A 276 -11.33 0.40 0.85
N VAL A 277 -10.41 1.15 1.48
CA VAL A 277 -10.70 2.48 2.02
C VAL A 277 -11.18 3.42 0.91
N ALA A 278 -10.49 3.47 -0.22
CA ALA A 278 -10.88 4.33 -1.33
C ALA A 278 -12.24 3.96 -1.93
N VAL A 279 -12.50 2.67 -2.19
CA VAL A 279 -13.80 2.19 -2.70
C VAL A 279 -14.93 2.62 -1.77
N LYS A 280 -14.80 2.38 -0.46
CA LYS A 280 -15.82 2.73 0.52
C LYS A 280 -16.09 4.23 0.58
N ASN A 281 -15.05 5.06 0.47
CA ASN A 281 -15.18 6.51 0.52
C ASN A 281 -15.73 7.09 -0.80
N TYR A 282 -15.32 6.58 -1.96
CA TYR A 282 -15.93 6.95 -3.25
C TYR A 282 -17.43 6.64 -3.28
N GLU A 283 -17.88 5.58 -2.61
CA GLU A 283 -19.29 5.20 -2.55
C GLU A 283 -20.19 6.21 -1.83
N ARG A 284 -19.62 7.04 -0.95
CA ARG A 284 -20.38 8.00 -0.13
C ARG A 284 -20.76 9.27 -0.86
N LEU A 285 -20.10 9.58 -1.98
CA LEU A 285 -20.46 10.70 -2.87
C LEU A 285 -20.45 12.07 -2.17
N THR A 286 -19.54 12.29 -1.22
CA THR A 286 -19.33 13.60 -0.57
C THR A 286 -17.90 14.11 -0.81
N SER A 287 -17.67 15.43 -0.71
CA SER A 287 -16.33 15.99 -0.93
C SER A 287 -15.31 15.55 0.14
N PRO A 288 -15.65 15.50 1.45
CA PRO A 288 -14.74 14.98 2.47
C PRO A 288 -14.39 13.50 2.30
N ASP A 289 -15.36 12.66 1.90
CA ASP A 289 -15.08 11.25 1.63
C ASP A 289 -14.23 11.11 0.35
N LEU A 290 -14.52 11.90 -0.70
CA LEU A 290 -13.69 11.95 -1.91
C LEU A 290 -12.23 12.34 -1.61
N ASN A 291 -12.02 13.33 -0.73
CA ASN A 291 -10.70 13.69 -0.20
C ASN A 291 -10.05 12.48 0.50
N THR A 292 -10.78 11.77 1.36
CA THR A 292 -10.26 10.58 2.06
C THR A 292 -9.90 9.45 1.09
N ALA A 293 -10.69 9.22 0.04
CA ALA A 293 -10.42 8.20 -0.97
C ALA A 293 -9.15 8.49 -1.79
N MET A 294 -8.96 9.74 -2.23
CA MET A 294 -7.76 10.12 -3.00
C MET A 294 -6.52 10.27 -2.11
N ALA A 295 -6.73 10.62 -0.83
CA ALA A 295 -5.70 10.60 0.18
C ALA A 295 -5.14 9.18 0.42
N SER A 296 -5.91 8.12 0.16
CA SER A 296 -5.40 6.73 0.16
C SER A 296 -4.25 6.51 -0.82
N ALA A 297 -4.07 7.38 -1.82
CA ALA A 297 -2.84 7.39 -2.63
C ALA A 297 -1.78 8.31 -2.03
N SER A 298 -2.10 9.60 -1.83
CA SER A 298 -1.07 10.58 -1.50
C SER A 298 -0.51 10.42 -0.08
N GLN A 299 -1.37 10.12 0.90
CA GLN A 299 -0.95 9.89 2.29
C GLN A 299 -0.36 8.50 2.48
N SER A 300 -0.86 7.47 1.79
CA SER A 300 -0.23 6.14 1.81
C SER A 300 1.18 6.21 1.20
N ASN A 301 1.36 6.90 0.07
CA ASN A 301 2.69 7.09 -0.53
C ASN A 301 3.65 7.86 0.39
N MET A 302 3.16 8.89 1.10
CA MET A 302 3.97 9.58 2.11
C MET A 302 4.32 8.64 3.28
N THR A 303 3.36 7.84 3.74
CA THR A 303 3.56 6.88 4.83
C THR A 303 4.61 5.84 4.45
N ASN A 304 4.57 5.33 3.23
CA ASN A 304 5.57 4.46 2.64
C ASN A 304 6.97 5.09 2.58
N LEU A 305 7.09 6.39 2.25
CA LEU A 305 8.37 7.09 2.40
C LEU A 305 8.82 7.14 3.87
N GLY A 306 7.89 7.31 4.81
CA GLY A 306 8.15 7.22 6.25
C GLY A 306 8.69 5.85 6.67
N ILE A 307 8.07 4.78 6.17
CA ILE A 307 8.52 3.39 6.38
C ILE A 307 9.90 3.19 5.74
N GLY A 308 10.12 3.68 4.52
CA GLY A 308 11.40 3.61 3.83
C GLY A 308 12.52 4.36 4.55
N PHE A 309 12.22 5.54 5.11
CA PHE A 309 13.14 6.29 5.97
C PHE A 309 13.50 5.51 7.23
N LEU A 310 12.50 4.97 7.94
CA LEU A 310 12.72 4.14 9.13
C LEU A 310 13.58 2.92 8.79
N GLY A 311 13.27 2.21 7.69
CA GLY A 311 14.04 1.08 7.22
C GLY A 311 15.49 1.46 6.91
N SER A 312 15.72 2.62 6.29
CA SER A 312 17.06 3.14 5.99
C SER A 312 17.86 3.46 7.27
N VAL A 313 17.20 4.02 8.29
CA VAL A 313 17.82 4.27 9.60
C VAL A 313 18.21 2.97 10.29
N LEU A 314 17.28 2.00 10.34
CA LEU A 314 17.54 0.69 10.95
C LEU A 314 18.67 -0.05 10.24
N ALA A 315 18.61 -0.13 8.90
CA ALA A 315 19.68 -0.71 8.09
C ALA A 315 21.03 -0.04 8.33
N SER A 316 21.06 1.30 8.39
CA SER A 316 22.30 2.05 8.63
C SER A 316 22.92 1.73 10.00
N LEU A 317 22.08 1.62 11.04
CA LEU A 317 22.52 1.23 12.38
C LEU A 317 23.09 -0.19 12.39
N LEU A 318 22.43 -1.12 11.69
CA LEU A 318 22.81 -2.52 11.66
C LEU A 318 24.10 -2.74 10.84
N LEU A 319 24.25 -2.04 9.72
CA LEU A 319 25.51 -1.97 8.95
C LEU A 319 26.65 -1.39 9.79
N ALA A 320 26.39 -0.35 10.58
CA ALA A 320 27.41 0.29 11.42
C ALA A 320 27.95 -0.63 12.53
N ILE A 321 27.15 -1.59 13.01
CA ILE A 321 27.58 -2.61 13.98
C ILE A 321 28.14 -3.89 13.32
N GLY A 322 28.28 -3.91 12.00
CA GLY A 322 28.92 -4.99 11.24
C GLY A 322 27.99 -6.10 10.75
N ILE A 323 26.66 -5.90 10.77
CA ILE A 323 25.72 -6.84 10.15
C ILE A 323 25.68 -6.56 8.64
N ASN A 324 26.05 -7.56 7.84
CA ASN A 324 25.93 -7.50 6.39
C ASN A 324 24.52 -7.89 5.96
N TYR A 325 24.03 -7.22 4.91
CA TYR A 325 22.72 -7.46 4.34
C TYR A 325 22.84 -7.91 2.88
N GLN A 326 21.95 -8.79 2.47
CA GLN A 326 21.70 -9.08 1.05
C GLN A 326 20.57 -8.19 0.56
N LEU A 327 20.60 -7.78 -0.71
CA LEU A 327 19.46 -7.11 -1.34
C LEU A 327 18.28 -8.07 -1.53
#